data_AF-A0AAN0JMB8-F1
#
_entry.id   AF-A0AAN0JMB8-F1
#
_cell.length_a   1.000
_cell.length_b   1.000
_cell.length_c   1.000
_cell.angle_alpha   90.00
_cell.angle_beta   90.00
_cell.angle_gamma   90.00
#
_symmetry.space_group_name_H-M   'P 1'
#
loop_
_entity.id
_entity.type
_entity.pdbx_description
1 polymer ?
#
loop_
_entity_poly.entity_id
_entity_poly.type
_entity_poly.pdbx_seq_one_letter_code
_entity_poly.pdbx_strand_id
1 'polypeptide(L)'
;MCTTCGVSRVSLLREFCNKTGVQITLKDYKFSLTAPLNEGDLACIVPVVKHTDFKPLEASGLYELAQVQLQSGNIEVALDYLSGAVQLFAQVFGPQHVNIANCYKVIA
;
A
#
# COMPACT_ATOMS: atom_id res chain seq x y z
N MET A 1 -17.82 -1.65 -22.05
CA MET A 1 -18.73 -1.55 -20.90
C MET A 1 -18.39 -0.31 -20.07
N CYS A 2 -19.22 0.73 -20.18
CA CYS A 2 -19.55 1.72 -19.14
C CYS A 2 -20.69 2.60 -19.69
N THR A 3 -21.83 1.98 -20.03
CA THR A 3 -23.04 2.68 -20.52
C THR A 3 -24.11 2.79 -19.43
N THR A 4 -23.87 2.19 -18.27
CA THR A 4 -24.86 2.03 -17.18
C THR A 4 -24.94 3.19 -16.20
N CYS A 5 -24.02 4.18 -16.26
CA CYS A 5 -23.95 5.27 -15.27
C CYS A 5 -24.11 6.69 -15.83
N GLY A 6 -24.35 6.87 -17.14
CA GLY A 6 -24.55 8.21 -17.75
C GLY A 6 -23.33 9.15 -17.66
N VAL A 7 -22.15 8.65 -17.29
CA VAL A 7 -20.93 9.46 -17.12
C VAL A 7 -20.22 9.63 -18.47
N SER A 8 -19.72 10.84 -18.74
CA SER A 8 -18.91 11.12 -19.93
C SER A 8 -17.60 10.31 -19.92
N ARG A 9 -17.21 9.77 -21.07
CA ARG A 9 -15.94 9.04 -21.26
C ARG A 9 -14.72 9.89 -20.90
N VAL A 10 -14.81 11.21 -21.13
CA VAL A 10 -13.74 12.17 -20.77
C VAL A 10 -13.60 12.27 -19.25
N SER A 11 -14.73 12.32 -18.53
CA SER A 11 -14.71 12.35 -17.06
C SER A 11 -14.15 11.05 -16.48
N LEU A 12 -14.50 9.90 -17.07
CA LEU A 12 -13.96 8.60 -16.67
C LEU A 12 -12.45 8.50 -16.92
N LEU A 13 -11.98 8.96 -18.08
CA LEU A 13 -10.56 8.98 -18.39
C LEU A 13 -9.77 9.90 -17.45
N ARG A 14 -10.31 11.09 -17.16
CA ARG A 14 -9.71 12.02 -16.19
C ARG A 14 -9.61 11.39 -14.81
N GLU A 15 -10.67 10.75 -14.35
CA GLU A 15 -10.70 10.07 -13.06
C GLU A 15 -9.71 8.90 -13.01
N PHE A 16 -9.61 8.13 -14.09
CA PHE A 16 -8.61 7.08 -14.23
C PHE A 16 -7.19 7.64 -14.14
N CYS A 17 -6.86 8.69 -14.90
CA CYS A 17 -5.55 9.36 -14.86
C CYS A 17 -5.20 9.84 -13.45
N ASN A 18 -6.13 10.53 -12.77
CA ASN A 18 -5.93 11.02 -11.41
C ASN A 18 -5.72 9.88 -10.40
N LYS A 19 -6.47 8.79 -10.53
CA LYS A 19 -6.35 7.64 -9.64
C LYS A 19 -5.13 6.79 -9.92
N THR A 20 -4.64 6.72 -11.15
CA THR A 20 -3.49 5.87 -11.47
C THR A 20 -2.16 6.63 -11.44
N GLY A 21 -2.21 7.96 -11.49
CA GLY A 21 -1.02 8.78 -11.69
C GLY A 21 -0.54 8.81 -13.14
N VAL A 22 -1.29 8.20 -14.06
CA VAL A 22 -0.98 8.21 -15.49
C VAL A 22 -1.36 9.57 -16.06
N GLN A 23 -0.40 10.26 -16.68
CA GLN A 23 -0.63 11.46 -17.44
C GLN A 23 -0.63 11.14 -18.93
N ILE A 24 -1.66 11.59 -19.63
CA ILE A 24 -1.80 11.46 -21.07
C ILE A 24 -1.81 12.84 -21.74
N THR A 25 -1.44 12.87 -23.01
CA THR A 25 -1.43 14.10 -23.81
C THR A 25 -2.86 14.63 -24.01
N LEU A 26 -3.03 15.95 -24.03
CA LEU A 26 -4.31 16.56 -24.35
C LEU A 26 -4.61 16.41 -25.86
N LYS A 27 -5.58 15.56 -26.20
CA LYS A 27 -6.04 15.31 -27.57
C LYS A 27 -7.56 15.06 -27.58
N ASP A 28 -8.18 15.27 -28.74
CA ASP A 28 -9.58 14.87 -28.96
C ASP A 28 -9.64 13.37 -29.30
N TYR A 29 -9.71 12.54 -28.25
CA TYR A 29 -9.67 11.09 -28.36
C TYR A 29 -10.96 10.51 -28.94
N LYS A 30 -10.84 9.83 -30.09
CA LYS A 30 -11.94 9.12 -30.72
C LYS A 30 -12.13 7.73 -30.11
N PHE A 31 -12.79 7.65 -28.96
CA PHE A 31 -13.12 6.39 -28.26
C PHE A 31 -14.07 5.44 -29.02
N SER A 32 -14.46 5.75 -30.25
CA SER A 32 -15.17 4.84 -31.14
C SER A 32 -14.23 3.91 -31.92
N LEU A 33 -12.93 4.24 -31.99
CA LEU A 33 -11.93 3.42 -32.65
C LEU A 33 -11.56 2.18 -31.81
N THR A 34 -11.09 1.12 -32.46
CA THR A 34 -10.62 -0.11 -31.80
C THR A 34 -9.40 0.14 -30.90
N ALA A 35 -8.53 1.06 -31.30
CA ALA A 35 -7.34 1.49 -30.56
C ALA A 35 -7.31 3.03 -30.46
N PRO A 36 -8.05 3.63 -29.52
CA PRO A 36 -8.14 5.09 -29.39
C PRO A 36 -6.92 5.71 -28.70
N LEU A 37 -6.05 4.88 -28.11
CA LEU A 37 -4.84 5.26 -27.40
C LEU A 37 -3.63 4.53 -28.00
N ASN A 38 -2.47 5.17 -28.03
CA ASN A 38 -1.19 4.62 -28.45
C ASN A 38 -0.07 5.03 -27.48
N GLU A 39 1.13 4.48 -27.67
CA GLU A 39 2.28 4.73 -26.78
C GLU A 39 2.67 6.21 -26.71
N GLY A 40 2.54 6.95 -27.81
CA GLY A 40 2.83 8.39 -27.87
C GLY A 40 1.78 9.27 -27.18
N ASP A 41 0.73 8.68 -26.60
CA ASP A 41 -0.21 9.39 -25.74
C ASP A 41 0.27 9.50 -24.30
N LEU A 42 1.15 8.62 -23.83
CA LEU A 42 1.69 8.65 -22.47
C LEU A 42 2.67 9.82 -22.30
N ALA A 43 2.30 10.80 -21.48
CA ALA A 43 3.15 11.95 -21.19
C ALA A 43 4.12 11.64 -20.03
N CYS A 44 3.60 11.10 -18.93
CA CYS A 44 4.42 10.60 -17.82
C CYS A 44 3.60 9.71 -16.86
N ILE A 45 4.28 9.12 -15.89
CA ILE A 45 3.67 8.44 -14.75
C ILE A 45 4.15 9.14 -13.48
N VAL A 46 3.20 9.60 -12.66
CA VAL A 46 3.45 10.24 -11.38
C VAL A 46 3.07 9.26 -10.27
N PRO A 47 3.93 9.01 -9.27
CA PRO A 47 3.57 8.19 -8.12
C PRO A 47 2.35 8.77 -7.39
N VAL A 48 1.35 7.92 -7.09
CA VAL A 48 0.19 8.30 -6.28
C VAL A 48 0.17 7.46 -5.02
N VAL A 49 0.30 8.12 -3.87
CA VAL A 49 0.16 7.47 -2.57
C VAL A 49 -1.28 7.00 -2.40
N LYS A 50 -1.46 5.71 -2.10
CA LYS A 50 -2.79 5.10 -1.89
C LYS A 50 -3.13 4.89 -0.44
N HIS A 51 -2.15 4.49 0.35
CA HIS A 51 -2.30 4.20 1.76
C HIS A 51 -1.02 4.65 2.45
N THR A 52 -1.15 5.48 3.48
CA THR A 52 -0.05 5.87 4.36
C THR A 52 0.02 4.98 5.60
N ASP A 53 -1.13 4.45 6.03
CA ASP A 53 -1.28 3.69 7.27
C ASP A 53 -1.33 2.20 6.99
N PHE A 54 -0.29 1.69 6.33
CA PHE A 54 -0.18 0.25 6.09
C PHE A 54 0.13 -0.48 7.41
N LYS A 55 -0.62 -1.54 7.71
CA LYS A 55 -0.37 -2.43 8.85
C LYS A 55 -0.05 -3.83 8.35
N PRO A 56 1.22 -4.28 8.42
CA PRO A 56 1.57 -5.65 8.02
C PRO A 56 0.94 -6.63 9.00
N LEU A 57 -0.02 -7.41 8.50
CA LEU A 57 -0.84 -8.33 9.28
C LEU A 57 0.02 -9.33 10.06
N GLU A 58 1.00 -9.94 9.39
CA GLU A 58 1.87 -10.96 9.99
C GLU A 58 2.74 -10.40 11.11
N ALA A 59 3.44 -9.28 10.86
CA ALA A 59 4.27 -8.64 11.88
C ALA A 59 3.45 -8.14 13.09
N SER A 60 2.25 -7.59 12.81
CA SER A 60 1.33 -7.14 13.87
C SER A 60 0.81 -8.32 14.69
N GLY A 61 0.49 -9.44 14.03
CA GLY A 61 0.08 -10.67 14.70
C GLY A 61 1.17 -11.26 15.60
N LEU A 62 2.44 -11.27 15.16
CA LEU A 62 3.56 -11.69 16.00
C LEU A 62 3.71 -10.81 17.24
N TYR A 63 3.58 -9.49 17.08
CA TYR A 63 3.63 -8.57 18.21
C TYR A 63 2.47 -8.82 19.20
N GLU A 64 1.25 -9.03 18.71
CA GLU A 64 0.10 -9.37 19.55
C GLU A 64 0.28 -10.71 20.29
N LEU A 65 0.79 -11.74 19.60
CA LEU A 65 1.11 -13.03 20.22
C LEU A 65 2.18 -12.88 21.30
N ALA A 66 3.20 -12.05 21.08
CA ALA A 66 4.20 -11.77 22.11
C ALA A 66 3.57 -11.15 23.36
N GLN A 67 2.64 -10.20 23.21
CA GLN A 67 1.94 -9.60 24.36
C GLN A 67 1.14 -10.65 25.16
N VAL A 68 0.48 -11.59 24.47
CA VAL A 68 -0.25 -12.69 25.12
C VAL A 68 0.71 -13.61 25.89
N GLN A 69 1.86 -13.95 25.32
CA GLN A 69 2.86 -14.80 25.99
C GLN A 69 3.49 -14.10 27.20
N LEU A 70 3.73 -12.79 27.14
CA LEU A 70 4.20 -12.00 28.28
C LEU A 70 3.22 -12.03 29.43
N GLN A 71 1.92 -11.84 29.15
CA GLN A 71 0.86 -11.94 30.15
C GLN A 71 0.75 -13.34 30.76
N SER A 72 1.12 -14.36 29.99
CA SER A 72 1.14 -15.77 30.43
C SER A 72 2.42 -16.15 31.18
N GLY A 73 3.43 -15.27 31.24
CA GLY A 73 4.73 -15.51 31.87
C GLY A 73 5.74 -16.26 31.00
N ASN A 74 5.42 -16.56 29.74
CA ASN A 74 6.29 -17.29 28.81
C ASN A 74 7.26 -16.34 28.10
N ILE A 75 8.26 -15.83 28.83
CA ILE A 75 9.14 -14.75 28.37
C ILE A 75 9.98 -15.17 27.14
N GLU A 76 10.55 -16.38 27.12
CA GLU A 76 11.38 -16.84 26.00
C GLU A 76 10.59 -16.85 24.68
N VAL A 77 9.38 -17.41 24.70
CA VAL A 77 8.49 -17.47 23.52
C VAL A 77 8.08 -16.06 23.08
N ALA A 78 7.83 -15.15 24.03
CA ALA A 78 7.53 -13.76 23.71
C ALA A 78 8.71 -13.05 23.01
N LEU A 79 9.94 -13.30 23.44
CA LEU A 79 11.14 -12.73 22.82
C LEU A 79 11.35 -13.26 21.39
N ASP A 80 11.08 -14.54 21.14
CA ASP A 80 11.12 -15.11 19.79
C ASP A 80 10.11 -14.43 18.86
N TYR A 81 8.88 -14.22 19.34
CA TYR A 81 7.86 -13.51 18.57
C TYR A 81 8.21 -12.03 18.34
N LEU A 82 8.78 -11.35 19.33
CA LEU A 82 9.24 -9.95 19.18
C LEU A 82 10.38 -9.85 18.16
N SER A 83 11.32 -10.80 18.17
CA SER A 83 12.41 -10.86 17.19
C SER A 83 11.87 -11.03 15.76
N GLY A 84 10.92 -11.95 15.57
CA GLY A 84 10.24 -12.13 14.29
C GLY A 84 9.45 -10.89 13.84
N ALA A 85 8.75 -10.23 14.76
CA ALA A 85 8.03 -8.98 14.48
C ALA A 85 8.98 -7.87 14.03
N VAL A 86 10.13 -7.70 14.70
CA VAL A 86 11.17 -6.72 14.32
C VAL A 86 11.68 -6.98 12.91
N GLN A 87 11.99 -8.24 12.58
CA GLN A 87 12.49 -8.60 11.25
C GLN A 87 11.48 -8.24 10.16
N LEU A 88 10.20 -8.59 10.35
CA LEU A 88 9.17 -8.28 9.36
C LEU A 88 8.86 -6.78 9.27
N PHE A 89 8.80 -6.06 10.39
CA PHE A 89 8.62 -4.61 10.38
C PHE A 89 9.77 -3.91 9.66
N ALA A 90 11.02 -4.37 9.83
CA ALA A 90 12.17 -3.80 9.15
C ALA A 90 12.14 -4.01 7.63
N GLN A 91 11.63 -5.16 7.17
CA GLN A 91 11.47 -5.43 5.73
C GLN A 91 10.40 -4.54 5.07
N VAL A 92 9.33 -4.23 5.80
CA VAL A 92 8.22 -3.43 5.27
C VAL A 92 8.49 -1.93 5.35
N PHE A 93 8.97 -1.45 6.50
CA PHE A 93 9.07 -0.01 6.80
C PHE A 93 10.50 0.52 6.85
N GLY A 94 11.50 -0.36 6.86
CA GLY A 94 12.89 0.00 7.18
C GLY A 94 13.16 -0.03 8.70
N PRO A 95 14.45 0.09 9.09
CA PRO A 95 14.92 -0.22 10.44
C PRO A 95 14.53 0.81 11.52
N GLN A 96 14.08 2.01 11.15
CA GLN A 96 13.80 3.12 12.09
C GLN A 96 12.31 3.36 12.34
N HIS A 97 11.46 2.39 12.02
CA HIS A 97 10.01 2.54 12.16
C HIS A 97 9.54 2.46 13.62
N VAL A 98 8.49 3.21 13.97
CA VAL A 98 7.93 3.27 15.34
C VAL A 98 7.52 1.90 15.89
N ASN A 99 7.03 0.99 15.05
CA ASN A 99 6.66 -0.37 15.49
C ASN A 99 7.87 -1.20 15.95
N ILE A 100 9.05 -0.97 15.37
CA ILE A 100 10.29 -1.61 15.81
C ILE A 100 10.70 -1.06 17.17
N ALA A 101 10.59 0.25 17.37
CA ALA A 101 10.83 0.88 18.68
C ALA A 101 9.88 0.33 19.75
N ASN A 102 8.61 0.09 19.41
CA ASN A 102 7.66 -0.56 20.31
C ASN A 102 8.07 -1.99 20.69
N CYS A 103 8.61 -2.77 19.74
CA CYS A 103 9.15 -4.09 20.05
C CYS A 103 10.35 -3.99 21.00
N TYR A 104 11.32 -3.12 20.72
CA TYR A 104 12.49 -2.96 21.59
C TYR A 104 12.16 -2.45 22.98
N LYS A 105 11.16 -1.57 23.11
CA LYS A 105 10.66 -1.12 24.42
C LYS A 105 10.21 -2.28 25.31
N VAL A 106 9.72 -3.36 24.72
CA VAL A 106 9.25 -4.56 25.44
C VAL A 106 10.40 -5.52 25.75
N ILE A 107 11.45 -5.52 24.92
CA ILE A 107 12.66 -6.33 25.11
C ILE A 107 13.57 -5.76 26.21
N ALA A 108 13.65 -4.43 26.32
CA ALA A 108 14.50 -3.71 27.27
C ALA A 108 13.92 -3.73 28.70
#